data_AF-A0A401PI85-F1
#
_entry.id   AF-A0A401PI85-F1
#
_cell.length_a   1.000
_cell.length_b   1.000
_cell.length_c   1.000
_cell.angle_alpha   90.00
_cell.angle_beta   90.00
_cell.angle_gamma   90.00
#
_symmetry.space_group_name_H-M   'P 1'
#
loop_
_entity.id
_entity.type
_entity.pdbx_description
1 polymer ?
#
loop_
_entity_poly.entity_id
_entity_poly.type
_entity_poly.pdbx_seq_one_letter_code
_entity_poly.pdbx_strand_id
1 'polypeptide(L)'
;KTCDEDGTLCCCEYINHHGEKSHILASCCDCVDLDEACDRCLKGKSVSSQTIERVTDTIYDRLRIPWLFGAGAKKIDITILPPLVCLPIFLHIAALHIFLAIIILTSLPILVLWYYYITHQKKGHTLFFLSLGLFSLGYMYYLFLTEIMPKGNTNFVHLSVLTCGLVLTLICLAQVKKNPGYIPSDNRSAQIQGAGTSNILSYSLNDAHQVQQMNWDSSTKWNQSDQNGELQSAQNKFIKNWCTECKIARPPRSGHCRICASCVQRLDHHCVW
;
A
#
# COMPACT_ATOMS: atom_id res chain seq x y z
N LYS A 1 -24.91 -26.39 -2.37
CA LYS A 1 -23.96 -27.11 -1.48
C LYS A 1 -23.92 -26.30 -0.20
N THR A 2 -24.51 -26.83 0.86
CA THR A 2 -24.63 -26.19 2.18
C THR A 2 -23.23 -26.00 2.77
N CYS A 3 -22.89 -24.76 3.12
CA CYS A 3 -21.66 -24.41 3.82
C CYS A 3 -22.01 -24.26 5.29
N ASP A 4 -21.85 -25.33 6.06
CA ASP A 4 -22.00 -25.33 7.52
C ASP A 4 -20.72 -24.82 8.21
N GLU A 5 -20.96 -23.97 9.21
CA GLU A 5 -20.31 -23.78 10.52
C GLU A 5 -18.79 -23.69 10.74
N ASP A 6 -17.93 -23.72 9.73
CA ASP A 6 -16.54 -23.28 9.91
C ASP A 6 -16.38 -21.84 9.44
N GLY A 7 -15.49 -21.06 10.07
CA GLY A 7 -15.21 -19.64 9.78
C GLY A 7 -14.66 -19.34 8.37
N THR A 8 -14.96 -20.17 7.38
CA THR A 8 -14.63 -20.04 5.97
C THR A 8 -15.71 -19.26 5.24
N LEU A 9 -15.37 -18.04 4.83
CA LEU A 9 -16.21 -17.19 4.00
C LEU A 9 -16.29 -17.75 2.57
N CYS A 10 -17.49 -17.79 2.00
CA CYS A 10 -17.65 -18.12 0.57
C CYS A 10 -17.02 -17.05 -0.33
N CYS A 11 -16.76 -17.39 -1.60
CA CYS A 11 -16.05 -16.52 -2.57
C CYS A 11 -16.69 -15.13 -2.74
N CYS A 12 -17.98 -14.99 -2.48
CA CYS A 12 -18.76 -13.76 -2.60
C CYS A 12 -19.17 -13.15 -1.24
N GLU A 13 -18.75 -13.75 -0.13
CA GLU A 13 -19.06 -13.31 1.22
C GLU A 13 -17.89 -12.57 1.84
N TYR A 14 -18.20 -11.61 2.70
CA TYR A 14 -17.23 -10.87 3.45
C TYR A 14 -17.78 -10.38 4.78
N ILE A 15 -16.88 -10.07 5.72
CA ILE A 15 -17.23 -9.42 6.98
C ILE A 15 -17.20 -7.90 6.76
N ASN A 16 -18.35 -7.24 6.98
CA ASN A 16 -18.51 -5.79 6.89
C ASN A 16 -17.82 -5.09 8.09
N HIS A 17 -17.72 -3.77 8.07
CA HIS A 17 -17.11 -3.02 9.18
C HIS A 17 -17.85 -3.19 10.53
N HIS A 18 -19.10 -3.64 10.51
CA HIS A 18 -19.92 -3.92 11.70
C HIS A 18 -19.73 -5.35 12.25
N GLY A 19 -18.88 -6.17 11.62
CA GLY A 19 -18.61 -7.54 12.05
C GLY A 19 -19.62 -8.58 11.55
N GLU A 20 -20.53 -8.20 10.65
CA GLU A 20 -21.58 -9.07 10.12
C GLU A 20 -21.19 -9.66 8.77
N LYS A 21 -21.68 -10.87 8.47
CA LYS A 21 -21.51 -11.49 7.15
C LYS A 21 -22.40 -10.77 6.13
N SER A 22 -21.79 -10.28 5.04
CA SER A 22 -22.44 -9.59 3.94
C SER A 22 -21.99 -10.17 2.59
N HIS A 23 -22.79 -9.95 1.55
CA HIS A 23 -22.57 -10.50 0.22
C HIS A 23 -22.28 -9.39 -0.80
N ILE A 24 -21.41 -9.64 -1.80
CA ILE A 24 -21.01 -8.64 -2.82
C ILE A 24 -22.23 -8.07 -3.57
N LEU A 25 -23.27 -8.86 -3.85
CA LEU A 25 -24.47 -8.35 -4.54
C LEU A 25 -25.34 -7.40 -3.71
N ALA A 26 -25.11 -7.28 -2.39
CA ALA A 26 -25.73 -6.25 -1.57
C ALA A 26 -25.01 -4.89 -1.69
N SER A 27 -24.00 -4.76 -2.56
CA SER A 27 -23.15 -3.56 -2.72
C SER A 27 -23.94 -2.26 -2.99
N CYS A 28 -25.12 -2.35 -3.60
CA CYS A 28 -25.97 -1.20 -3.91
C CYS A 28 -27.30 -1.15 -3.13
N CYS A 29 -27.53 -2.03 -2.16
CA CYS A 29 -28.71 -1.98 -1.30
C CYS A 29 -28.31 -1.58 0.13
N ASP A 30 -29.10 -0.69 0.74
CA ASP A 30 -28.89 -0.05 2.05
C ASP A 30 -27.69 0.90 2.13
N CYS A 31 -27.65 1.95 1.30
CA CYS A 31 -26.79 3.10 1.55
C CYS A 31 -27.61 4.39 1.61
N VAL A 32 -28.17 4.67 2.79
CA VAL A 32 -28.93 5.90 3.09
C VAL A 32 -28.13 7.15 2.71
N ASP A 33 -26.81 7.13 2.90
CA ASP A 33 -25.92 8.24 2.55
C ASP A 33 -25.77 8.42 1.02
N LEU A 34 -25.77 7.32 0.24
CA LEU A 34 -25.73 7.38 -1.23
C LEU A 34 -27.06 7.88 -1.78
N ASP A 35 -28.17 7.40 -1.22
CA ASP A 35 -29.50 7.85 -1.58
C ASP A 35 -29.66 9.35 -1.28
N GLU A 36 -29.23 9.82 -0.10
CA GLU A 36 -29.25 11.25 0.26
C GLU A 36 -28.37 12.10 -0.69
N ALA A 37 -27.18 11.60 -1.06
CA ALA A 37 -26.29 12.28 -1.99
C ALA A 37 -26.88 12.37 -3.41
N CYS A 38 -27.48 11.28 -3.91
CA CYS A 38 -28.19 11.24 -5.18
C CYS A 38 -29.40 12.18 -5.18
N ASP A 39 -30.19 12.18 -4.10
CA ASP A 39 -31.34 13.06 -3.94
C ASP A 39 -30.96 14.54 -3.96
N ARG A 40 -29.87 14.90 -3.28
CA ARG A 40 -29.34 16.27 -3.27
C ARG A 40 -28.82 16.68 -4.65
N CYS A 41 -28.11 15.78 -5.33
CA CYS A 41 -27.62 16.00 -6.69
C CYS A 41 -28.78 16.24 -7.68
N LEU A 42 -29.81 15.39 -7.64
CA LEU A 42 -31.01 15.52 -8.47
C LEU A 42 -31.82 16.78 -8.16
N LYS A 43 -31.81 17.24 -6.90
CA LYS A 43 -32.43 18.51 -6.46
C LYS A 43 -31.54 19.74 -6.74
N GLY A 44 -30.40 19.58 -7.40
CA GLY A 44 -29.47 20.68 -7.73
C GLY A 44 -28.78 21.32 -6.52
N LYS A 45 -28.74 20.62 -5.38
CA LYS A 45 -28.10 21.10 -4.14
C LYS A 45 -26.67 20.58 -4.06
N SER A 46 -25.74 21.39 -3.53
CA SER A 46 -24.37 20.95 -3.33
C SER A 46 -24.31 19.83 -2.27
N VAL A 47 -23.55 18.79 -2.59
CA VAL A 47 -23.29 17.69 -1.66
C VAL A 47 -22.11 18.09 -0.77
N SER A 48 -22.26 17.98 0.55
CA SER A 48 -21.18 18.32 1.48
C SER A 48 -20.02 17.33 1.34
N SER A 49 -18.78 17.81 1.47
CA SER A 49 -17.57 16.99 1.38
C SER A 49 -17.58 15.82 2.38
N GLN A 50 -18.18 16.01 3.56
CA GLN A 50 -18.35 14.97 4.58
C GLN A 50 -19.34 13.86 4.18
N THR A 51 -20.34 14.17 3.35
CA THR A 51 -21.28 13.16 2.83
C THR A 51 -20.64 12.37 1.71
N ILE A 52 -19.86 13.03 0.84
CA ILE A 52 -19.06 12.36 -0.19
C ILE A 52 -18.04 11.41 0.44
N GLU A 53 -17.39 11.80 1.54
CA GLU A 53 -16.44 10.95 2.24
C GLU A 53 -17.10 9.68 2.80
N ARG A 54 -18.24 9.81 3.49
CA ARG A 54 -19.01 8.67 4.02
C ARG A 54 -19.53 7.73 2.92
N VAL A 55 -20.01 8.29 1.81
CA VAL A 55 -20.43 7.51 0.63
C VAL A 55 -19.23 6.80 0.00
N THR A 56 -18.09 7.48 -0.13
CA THR A 56 -16.86 6.90 -0.69
C THR A 56 -16.34 5.77 0.20
N ASP A 57 -16.38 5.91 1.52
CA ASP A 57 -15.98 4.88 2.47
C ASP A 57 -16.92 3.66 2.44
N THR A 58 -18.23 3.90 2.28
CA THR A 58 -19.21 2.82 2.14
C THR A 58 -19.03 2.07 0.82
N ILE A 59 -18.79 2.79 -0.28
CA ILE A 59 -18.46 2.21 -1.58
C ILE A 59 -17.12 1.46 -1.51
N TYR A 60 -16.13 1.99 -0.78
CA TYR A 60 -14.82 1.37 -0.56
C TYR A 60 -14.94 0.05 0.22
N ASP A 61 -15.81 -0.02 1.23
CA ASP A 61 -16.03 -1.26 1.97
C ASP A 61 -16.75 -2.34 1.14
N ARG A 62 -17.58 -1.90 0.16
CA ARG A 62 -18.45 -2.76 -0.66
C ARG A 62 -17.85 -3.14 -2.03
N LEU A 63 -16.84 -2.42 -2.54
CA LEU A 63 -16.08 -2.80 -3.74
C LEU A 63 -15.12 -3.96 -3.43
N ARG A 64 -15.61 -5.19 -3.60
CA ARG A 64 -14.83 -6.42 -3.43
C ARG A 64 -14.98 -7.34 -4.64
N ILE A 65 -13.90 -7.99 -5.07
CA ILE A 65 -13.93 -8.99 -6.17
C ILE A 65 -14.10 -10.39 -5.55
N PRO A 66 -14.96 -11.24 -6.12
CA PRO A 66 -15.07 -12.62 -5.67
C PRO A 66 -13.74 -13.37 -5.86
N TRP A 67 -13.20 -13.92 -4.77
CA TRP A 67 -11.93 -14.65 -4.81
C TRP A 67 -12.17 -16.15 -4.83
N LEU A 68 -11.73 -16.80 -5.91
CA LEU A 68 -12.02 -18.22 -6.19
C LEU A 68 -11.27 -19.21 -5.28
N PHE A 69 -10.20 -18.79 -4.59
CA PHE A 69 -9.38 -19.66 -3.74
C PHE A 69 -9.76 -19.59 -2.24
N GLY A 70 -11.03 -19.32 -1.92
CA GLY A 70 -11.59 -19.59 -0.58
C GLY A 70 -11.20 -18.62 0.54
N ALA A 71 -10.73 -17.42 0.21
CA ALA A 71 -10.35 -16.39 1.19
C ALA A 71 -11.42 -15.29 1.39
N GLY A 72 -12.65 -15.50 0.90
CA GLY A 72 -13.70 -14.48 0.87
C GLY A 72 -13.46 -13.36 -0.16
N ALA A 73 -14.42 -12.43 -0.28
CA ALA A 73 -14.32 -11.33 -1.24
C ALA A 73 -13.19 -10.36 -0.88
N LYS A 74 -12.27 -10.09 -1.82
CA LYS A 74 -11.09 -9.24 -1.59
C LYS A 74 -11.41 -7.76 -1.88
N LYS A 75 -11.14 -6.87 -0.93
CA LYS A 75 -11.28 -5.41 -1.11
C LYS A 75 -10.43 -4.91 -2.28
N ILE A 76 -11.03 -4.08 -3.13
CA ILE A 76 -10.32 -3.38 -4.21
C ILE A 76 -9.97 -1.99 -3.70
N ASP A 77 -8.69 -1.63 -3.76
CA ASP A 77 -8.32 -0.24 -3.55
C ASP A 77 -8.82 0.59 -4.73
N ILE A 78 -9.71 1.56 -4.47
CA ILE A 78 -10.27 2.46 -5.50
C ILE A 78 -9.19 3.18 -6.31
N THR A 79 -7.97 3.26 -5.78
CA THR A 79 -6.79 3.78 -6.49
C THR A 79 -6.40 2.96 -7.74
N ILE A 80 -6.86 1.71 -7.85
CA ILE A 80 -6.63 0.82 -9.00
C ILE A 80 -7.62 1.11 -10.15
N LEU A 81 -8.78 1.69 -9.83
CA LEU A 81 -9.87 1.89 -10.79
C LEU A 81 -9.57 2.98 -11.84
N PRO A 82 -9.00 4.15 -11.50
CA PRO A 82 -8.70 5.19 -12.50
C PRO A 82 -7.74 4.72 -13.61
N PRO A 83 -6.62 4.04 -13.34
CA PRO A 83 -5.80 3.45 -14.40
C PRO A 83 -6.57 2.50 -15.30
N LEU A 84 -7.38 1.62 -14.70
CA LEU A 84 -8.04 0.53 -15.41
C LEU A 84 -9.15 1.01 -16.34
N VAL A 85 -9.86 2.08 -15.97
CA VAL A 85 -10.99 2.62 -16.74
C VAL A 85 -10.58 3.81 -17.60
N CYS A 86 -9.85 4.77 -17.03
CA CYS A 86 -9.59 6.03 -17.71
C CYS A 86 -8.54 5.89 -18.82
N LEU A 87 -7.49 5.08 -18.63
CA LEU A 87 -6.45 4.92 -19.65
C LEU A 87 -6.97 4.34 -20.97
N PRO A 88 -7.70 3.20 -21.02
CA PRO A 88 -8.16 2.68 -22.29
C PRO A 88 -9.11 3.69 -22.96
N ILE A 89 -9.99 4.36 -22.22
CA ILE A 89 -10.88 5.39 -22.77
C ILE A 89 -10.08 6.53 -23.40
N PHE A 90 -9.11 7.10 -22.67
CA PHE A 90 -8.28 8.17 -23.19
C PHE A 90 -7.46 7.75 -24.41
N LEU A 91 -6.91 6.53 -24.41
CA LEU A 91 -6.16 6.01 -25.56
C LEU A 91 -7.05 5.82 -26.80
N HIS A 92 -8.30 5.35 -26.63
CA HIS A 92 -9.24 5.24 -27.74
C HIS A 92 -9.64 6.61 -28.29
N ILE A 93 -9.92 7.59 -27.42
CA ILE A 93 -10.22 8.97 -27.85
C ILE A 93 -9.02 9.58 -28.58
N ALA A 94 -7.79 9.35 -28.08
CA ALA A 94 -6.56 9.79 -28.73
C ALA A 94 -6.42 9.20 -30.14
N ALA A 95 -6.82 7.95 -30.34
CA ALA A 95 -6.73 7.28 -31.64
C ALA A 95 -7.70 7.85 -32.71
N LEU A 96 -8.72 8.65 -32.32
CA LEU A 96 -9.70 9.20 -33.26
C LEU A 96 -9.16 10.37 -34.09
N HIS A 97 -8.27 11.20 -33.52
CA HIS A 97 -7.80 12.41 -34.19
C HIS A 97 -6.43 12.86 -33.69
N ILE A 98 -5.55 13.33 -34.58
CA ILE A 98 -4.18 13.74 -34.24
C ILE A 98 -4.11 14.88 -33.21
N PHE A 99 -4.98 15.91 -33.31
CA PHE A 99 -5.06 16.96 -32.28
C PHE A 99 -5.51 16.42 -30.92
N LEU A 100 -6.48 15.49 -30.88
CA LEU A 100 -6.91 14.84 -29.63
C LEU A 100 -5.78 14.01 -29.05
N ALA A 101 -5.00 13.31 -29.88
CA ALA A 101 -3.82 12.57 -29.45
C ALA A 101 -2.80 13.50 -28.77
N ILE A 102 -2.49 14.65 -29.36
CA ILE A 102 -1.54 15.61 -28.76
C ILE A 102 -2.07 16.12 -27.42
N ILE A 103 -3.35 16.49 -27.34
CA ILE A 103 -3.97 16.97 -26.10
C ILE A 103 -3.94 15.89 -25.02
N ILE A 104 -4.29 14.65 -25.35
CA ILE A 104 -4.35 13.55 -24.38
C ILE A 104 -2.94 13.13 -23.94
N LEU A 105 -1.98 13.00 -24.86
CA LEU A 105 -0.61 12.62 -24.53
C LEU A 105 0.11 13.68 -23.70
N THR A 106 -0.24 14.96 -23.85
CA THR A 106 0.33 16.04 -23.02
C THR A 106 -0.37 16.17 -21.66
N SER A 107 -1.69 16.01 -21.61
CA SER A 107 -2.47 16.15 -20.37
C SER A 107 -2.39 14.93 -19.44
N LEU A 108 -2.26 13.71 -19.99
CA LEU A 108 -2.25 12.48 -19.19
C LEU A 108 -1.08 12.41 -18.19
N PRO A 109 0.19 12.71 -18.56
CA PRO A 109 1.29 12.77 -17.59
C PRO A 109 1.05 13.81 -16.49
N ILE A 110 0.50 14.98 -16.85
CA ILE A 110 0.18 16.04 -15.89
C ILE A 110 -0.89 15.57 -14.91
N LEU A 111 -1.95 14.93 -15.40
CA LEU A 111 -3.03 14.38 -14.59
C LEU A 111 -2.54 13.26 -13.67
N VAL A 112 -1.67 12.37 -14.17
CA VAL A 112 -1.05 11.31 -13.36
C VAL A 112 -0.17 11.90 -12.26
N LEU A 113 0.65 12.91 -12.56
CA LEU A 113 1.49 13.58 -11.57
C LEU A 113 0.66 14.35 -10.53
N TRP A 114 -0.41 15.01 -10.95
CA TRP A 114 -1.34 15.70 -10.07
C TRP A 114 -2.07 14.71 -9.15
N TYR A 115 -2.59 13.62 -9.71
CA TYR A 115 -3.21 12.54 -8.96
C TYR A 115 -2.22 11.89 -7.99
N TYR A 116 -0.98 11.65 -8.42
CA TYR A 116 0.10 11.15 -7.56
C TYR A 116 0.36 12.09 -6.40
N TYR A 117 0.52 13.39 -6.64
CA TYR A 117 0.77 14.37 -5.60
C TYR A 117 -0.33 14.37 -4.54
N ILE A 118 -1.60 14.35 -4.98
CA ILE A 118 -2.76 14.32 -4.06
C ILE A 118 -2.81 13.01 -3.27
N THR A 119 -2.63 11.87 -3.94
CA THR A 119 -2.77 10.56 -3.30
C THR A 119 -1.60 10.20 -2.41
N HIS A 120 -0.38 10.57 -2.78
CA HIS A 120 0.82 10.39 -1.97
C HIS A 120 0.78 11.23 -0.70
N GLN A 121 0.26 12.46 -0.76
CA GLN A 121 0.07 13.27 0.45
C GLN A 121 -0.98 12.71 1.41
N LYS A 122 -2.04 12.06 0.89
CA LYS A 122 -3.18 11.65 1.71
C LYS A 122 -3.19 10.19 2.16
N LYS A 123 -2.65 9.25 1.37
CA LYS A 123 -2.90 7.81 1.60
C LYS A 123 -1.67 6.94 1.86
N GLY A 124 -0.45 7.40 1.64
CA GLY A 124 0.80 6.69 1.98
C GLY A 124 1.04 5.38 1.21
N HIS A 125 0.08 4.47 1.21
CA HIS A 125 0.05 3.21 0.47
C HIS A 125 -0.94 3.30 -0.70
N THR A 126 -0.43 3.41 -1.92
CA THR A 126 -1.30 3.31 -3.11
C THR A 126 -0.76 2.23 -4.04
N LEU A 127 -1.66 1.38 -4.53
CA LEU A 127 -1.35 0.39 -5.57
C LEU A 127 -1.49 0.96 -6.98
N PHE A 128 -1.75 2.27 -7.10
CA PHE A 128 -2.01 2.96 -8.35
C PHE A 128 -0.93 2.66 -9.40
N PHE A 129 0.34 2.89 -9.10
CA PHE A 129 1.42 2.73 -10.07
C PHE A 129 1.69 1.28 -10.46
N LEU A 130 1.65 0.38 -9.50
CA LEU A 130 1.73 -1.06 -9.76
C LEU A 130 0.59 -1.49 -10.69
N SER A 131 -0.63 -1.04 -10.39
CA SER A 131 -1.81 -1.38 -11.18
C SER A 131 -1.78 -0.76 -12.57
N LEU A 132 -1.31 0.49 -12.70
CA LEU A 132 -1.07 1.19 -13.95
C LEU A 132 -0.08 0.42 -14.83
N GLY A 133 1.04 -0.02 -14.25
CA GLY A 133 2.06 -0.81 -14.96
C GLY A 133 1.54 -2.18 -15.40
N LEU A 134 0.90 -2.93 -14.49
CA LEU A 134 0.33 -4.25 -14.79
C LEU A 134 -0.78 -4.17 -15.84
N PHE A 135 -1.68 -3.18 -15.73
CA PHE A 135 -2.75 -2.97 -16.70
C PHE A 135 -2.17 -2.59 -18.06
N SER A 136 -1.21 -1.65 -18.11
CA SER A 136 -0.57 -1.25 -19.38
C SER A 136 0.13 -2.44 -20.05
N LEU A 137 0.86 -3.25 -19.27
CA LEU A 137 1.52 -4.45 -19.76
C LEU A 137 0.52 -5.47 -20.32
N GLY A 138 -0.55 -5.74 -19.57
CA GLY A 138 -1.62 -6.65 -20.01
C GLY A 138 -2.38 -6.15 -21.22
N TYR A 139 -2.71 -4.85 -21.27
CA TYR A 139 -3.41 -4.22 -22.38
C TYR A 139 -2.58 -4.23 -23.67
N MET A 140 -1.28 -3.95 -23.57
CA MET A 140 -0.37 -4.06 -24.72
C MET A 140 -0.29 -5.50 -25.25
N TYR A 141 -0.26 -6.49 -24.36
CA TYR A 141 -0.30 -7.90 -24.76
C TYR A 141 -1.65 -8.29 -25.38
N TYR A 142 -2.77 -7.78 -24.85
CA TYR A 142 -4.10 -7.96 -25.44
C TYR A 142 -4.21 -7.40 -26.85
N LEU A 143 -3.71 -6.17 -27.08
CA LEU A 143 -3.67 -5.57 -28.41
C LEU A 143 -2.78 -6.38 -29.37
N PHE A 144 -1.66 -6.93 -28.90
CA PHE A 144 -0.85 -7.82 -29.70
C PHE A 144 -1.64 -9.07 -30.15
N LEU A 145 -2.38 -9.70 -29.25
CA LEU A 145 -3.18 -10.88 -29.59
C LEU A 145 -4.35 -10.58 -30.53
N THR A 146 -5.00 -9.43 -30.38
CA THR A 146 -6.24 -9.08 -31.10
C THR A 146 -6.00 -8.33 -32.40
N GLU A 147 -4.99 -7.47 -32.47
CA GLU A 147 -4.74 -6.61 -33.63
C GLU A 147 -3.56 -7.06 -34.48
N ILE A 148 -2.55 -7.70 -33.86
CA ILE A 148 -1.29 -8.04 -34.54
C ILE A 148 -1.28 -9.51 -34.97
N MET A 149 -1.72 -10.43 -34.11
CA MET A 149 -1.77 -11.87 -34.44
C MET A 149 -2.67 -12.18 -35.65
N PRO A 150 -3.90 -11.64 -35.75
CA PRO A 150 -4.82 -12.01 -36.82
C PRO A 150 -4.41 -11.49 -38.20
N LYS A 151 -3.49 -10.52 -38.26
CA LYS A 151 -2.94 -10.01 -39.53
C LYS A 151 -2.04 -11.03 -40.23
N GLY A 152 -1.73 -12.17 -39.62
CA GLY A 152 -1.04 -13.30 -40.26
C GLY A 152 0.47 -13.10 -40.46
N ASN A 153 1.00 -11.90 -40.23
CA ASN A 153 2.43 -11.59 -40.37
C ASN A 153 3.30 -12.08 -39.20
N THR A 154 2.71 -12.68 -38.16
CA THR A 154 3.44 -13.12 -36.97
C THR A 154 3.36 -14.64 -36.81
N ASN A 155 4.52 -15.27 -36.61
CA ASN A 155 4.62 -16.72 -36.45
C ASN A 155 4.48 -17.11 -34.96
N PHE A 156 4.17 -18.38 -34.67
CA PHE A 156 4.05 -18.91 -33.30
C PHE A 156 5.32 -18.68 -32.45
N VAL A 157 6.48 -18.57 -33.10
CA VAL A 157 7.75 -18.22 -32.44
C VAL A 157 7.67 -16.83 -31.79
N HIS A 158 7.11 -15.82 -32.48
CA HIS A 158 6.97 -14.47 -31.93
C HIS A 158 6.01 -14.46 -30.73
N LEU A 159 4.89 -15.19 -30.85
CA LEU A 159 3.96 -15.38 -29.74
C LEU A 159 4.65 -16.02 -28.53
N SER A 160 5.43 -17.08 -28.77
CA SER A 160 6.12 -17.82 -27.71
C SER A 160 7.14 -16.95 -26.98
N VAL A 161 7.97 -16.21 -27.74
CA VAL A 161 8.97 -15.30 -27.17
C VAL A 161 8.31 -14.20 -26.33
N LEU A 162 7.27 -13.55 -26.85
CA LEU A 162 6.58 -12.46 -26.14
C LEU A 162 5.85 -12.98 -24.89
N THR A 163 5.20 -14.13 -24.98
CA THR A 163 4.50 -14.74 -23.83
C THR A 163 5.49 -15.15 -22.73
N CYS A 164 6.60 -15.78 -23.10
CA CYS A 164 7.66 -16.13 -22.15
C CYS A 164 8.27 -14.89 -21.50
N GLY A 165 8.53 -13.83 -22.28
CA GLY A 165 9.02 -12.55 -21.76
C GLY A 165 8.05 -11.89 -20.77
N LEU A 166 6.74 -11.93 -21.08
CA LEU A 166 5.69 -11.43 -20.18
C LEU A 166 5.68 -12.22 -18.87
N VAL A 167 5.67 -13.55 -18.92
CA VAL A 167 5.68 -14.41 -17.73
C VAL A 167 6.92 -14.18 -16.89
N LEU A 168 8.10 -14.11 -17.52
CA LEU A 168 9.36 -13.82 -16.81
C LEU A 168 9.31 -12.45 -16.12
N THR A 169 8.79 -11.42 -16.79
CA THR A 169 8.64 -10.08 -16.22
C THR A 169 7.74 -10.10 -14.98
N LEU A 170 6.62 -10.82 -15.03
CA LEU A 170 5.71 -10.98 -13.90
C LEU A 170 6.36 -11.75 -12.74
N ILE A 171 7.15 -12.80 -13.04
CA ILE A 171 7.91 -13.54 -12.02
C ILE A 171 8.94 -12.62 -11.34
N CYS A 172 9.73 -11.87 -12.12
CA CYS A 172 10.71 -10.93 -11.60
C CYS A 172 10.03 -9.87 -10.70
N LEU A 173 8.91 -9.31 -11.15
CA LEU A 173 8.14 -8.33 -10.38
C LEU A 173 7.63 -8.94 -9.06
N ALA A 174 7.09 -10.15 -9.11
CA ALA A 174 6.63 -10.87 -7.92
C ALA A 174 7.77 -11.15 -6.94
N GLN A 175 8.95 -11.52 -7.44
CA GLN A 175 10.14 -11.75 -6.62
C GLN A 175 10.63 -10.46 -5.96
N VAL A 176 10.69 -9.34 -6.69
CA VAL A 176 11.11 -8.04 -6.14
C VAL A 176 10.14 -7.55 -5.07
N LYS A 177 8.84 -7.83 -5.19
CA LYS A 177 7.83 -7.47 -4.18
C LYS A 177 7.71 -8.49 -3.04
N LYS A 178 8.34 -9.66 -3.14
CA LYS A 178 8.25 -10.70 -2.12
C LYS A 178 9.17 -10.36 -0.95
N ASN A 179 8.58 -10.16 0.23
CA ASN A 179 9.27 -9.99 1.52
C ASN A 179 10.41 -8.95 1.48
N PRO A 180 10.11 -7.65 1.66
CA PRO A 180 11.14 -6.60 1.69
C PRO A 180 12.11 -6.70 2.89
N GLY A 181 11.99 -7.72 3.74
CA GLY A 181 12.79 -7.90 4.95
C GLY A 181 12.23 -7.12 6.14
N TYR A 182 10.92 -7.23 6.37
CA TYR A 182 10.30 -6.66 7.56
C TYR A 182 10.93 -7.26 8.82
N ILE A 183 11.28 -6.39 9.76
CA ILE A 183 11.78 -6.79 11.07
C ILE A 183 10.56 -6.92 11.98
N PRO A 184 10.24 -8.12 12.47
CA PRO A 184 9.10 -8.31 13.38
C PRO A 184 9.28 -7.39 14.59
N SER A 185 8.23 -6.64 14.92
CA SER A 185 8.16 -5.84 16.14
C SER A 185 7.80 -6.70 17.36
N ASP A 186 7.88 -8.02 17.23
CA ASP A 186 7.24 -8.92 18.17
C ASP A 186 7.91 -8.87 19.55
N ASN A 187 7.02 -8.93 20.54
CA ASN A 187 7.14 -8.45 21.91
C ASN A 187 8.51 -8.60 22.60
N ARG A 188 8.84 -7.58 23.41
CA ARG A 188 9.72 -7.62 24.61
C ARG A 188 10.21 -9.03 24.93
N SER A 189 11.45 -9.39 24.55
CA SER A 189 12.37 -10.30 25.31
C SER A 189 13.51 -10.91 24.46
N ALA A 190 13.40 -11.03 23.13
CA ALA A 190 14.26 -11.96 22.41
C ALA A 190 15.64 -11.44 21.93
N GLN A 191 16.03 -10.19 22.19
CA GLN A 191 17.33 -9.66 21.71
C GLN A 191 18.10 -8.83 22.74
N ILE A 192 18.05 -9.23 24.03
CA ILE A 192 19.09 -8.87 25.01
C ILE A 192 20.09 -10.03 25.19
N GLN A 193 19.79 -11.24 24.74
CA GLN A 193 20.67 -12.41 24.86
C GLN A 193 21.56 -12.59 23.61
N GLY A 194 22.42 -11.61 23.31
CA GLY A 194 23.27 -11.72 22.12
C GLY A 194 24.40 -10.71 21.97
N ALA A 195 24.86 -10.09 23.05
CA ALA A 195 26.18 -9.45 23.16
C ALA A 195 26.34 -8.97 24.62
N GLY A 196 27.33 -9.50 25.34
CA GLY A 196 27.51 -9.34 26.79
C GLY A 196 27.52 -7.89 27.30
N THR A 197 26.35 -7.39 27.71
CA THR A 197 26.16 -6.08 28.36
C THR A 197 25.07 -6.14 29.44
N SER A 198 25.00 -7.26 30.18
CA SER A 198 24.02 -7.48 31.24
C SER A 198 24.28 -6.72 32.55
N ASN A 199 25.39 -5.97 32.67
CA ASN A 199 25.78 -5.36 33.94
C ASN A 199 25.48 -3.85 34.08
N ILE A 200 24.89 -3.19 33.07
CA ILE A 200 24.62 -1.73 33.14
C ILE A 200 23.14 -1.43 33.43
N LEU A 201 22.22 -2.38 33.19
CA LEU A 201 20.77 -2.14 33.28
C LEU A 201 20.16 -2.45 34.66
N SER A 202 20.91 -2.99 35.61
CA SER A 202 20.37 -3.42 36.92
C SER A 202 20.35 -2.32 38.00
N TYR A 203 20.84 -1.11 37.74
CA TYR A 203 20.90 -0.05 38.74
C TYR A 203 19.71 0.94 38.72
N SER A 204 18.76 0.81 37.80
CA SER A 204 17.76 1.87 37.58
C SER A 204 16.29 1.41 37.60
N LEU A 205 15.98 0.22 38.11
CA LEU A 205 14.63 -0.36 38.05
C LEU A 205 13.95 -0.63 39.40
N ASN A 206 14.51 -0.13 40.52
CA ASN A 206 13.93 -0.38 41.85
C ASN A 206 13.10 0.77 42.46
N ASP A 207 12.85 1.87 41.74
CA ASP A 207 11.87 2.87 42.22
C ASP A 207 10.82 3.15 41.15
N ALA A 208 9.74 2.36 41.21
CA ALA A 208 8.49 2.70 40.58
C ALA A 208 7.73 3.65 41.51
N HIS A 209 7.55 4.91 41.12
CA HIS A 209 6.29 5.64 41.25
C HIS A 209 6.35 6.99 40.51
N GLN A 210 5.28 7.24 39.76
CA GLN A 210 4.85 8.50 39.11
C GLN A 210 5.17 8.69 37.62
N VAL A 211 4.05 8.79 36.90
CA VAL A 211 3.86 9.21 35.52
C VAL A 211 4.46 10.60 35.32
N GLN A 212 5.45 10.72 34.43
CA GLN A 212 5.62 11.97 33.70
C GLN A 212 6.22 11.75 32.31
N GLN A 213 5.44 12.18 31.34
CA GLN A 213 5.72 12.30 29.92
C GLN A 213 6.98 13.19 29.74
N MET A 214 8.12 12.59 29.38
CA MET A 214 9.33 13.36 29.07
C MET A 214 9.32 13.78 27.61
N ASN A 215 8.92 15.04 27.39
CA ASN A 215 9.21 15.80 26.19
C ASN A 215 10.74 16.01 26.12
N TRP A 216 11.40 15.46 25.11
CA TRP A 216 12.84 15.64 24.92
C TRP A 216 13.11 16.97 24.19
N ASP A 217 12.94 18.07 24.91
CA ASP A 217 13.46 19.36 24.46
C ASP A 217 14.95 19.45 24.76
N SER A 218 15.68 19.86 23.73
CA SER A 218 17.12 20.05 23.72
C SER A 218 17.53 21.07 24.78
N SER A 219 18.46 20.70 25.67
CA SER A 219 19.54 21.53 26.24
C SER A 219 19.98 21.00 27.61
N THR A 220 21.06 20.23 27.66
CA THR A 220 21.89 20.18 28.87
C THR A 220 23.34 19.90 28.48
N LYS A 221 24.15 20.97 28.52
CA LYS A 221 25.61 20.89 28.60
C LYS A 221 25.97 20.14 29.87
N TRP A 222 26.58 18.97 29.75
CA TRP A 222 27.28 18.30 30.83
C TRP A 222 28.77 18.33 30.54
N ASN A 223 29.48 19.22 31.25
CA ASN A 223 30.92 19.18 31.37
C ASN A 223 31.28 18.03 32.32
N GLN A 224 31.90 16.97 31.80
CA GLN A 224 32.70 16.08 32.64
C GLN A 224 33.84 15.45 31.85
N SER A 225 35.02 15.69 32.40
CA SER A 225 36.37 15.26 32.08
C SER A 225 36.54 13.84 31.53
N ASP A 226 37.29 13.77 30.42
CA ASP A 226 38.38 12.84 30.11
C ASP A 226 38.45 11.53 30.91
N GLN A 227 37.69 10.55 30.45
CA GLN A 227 38.00 9.11 30.37
C GLN A 227 36.67 8.38 30.10
N ASN A 228 36.29 8.14 28.83
CA ASN A 228 35.28 7.13 28.39
C ASN A 228 34.87 7.30 26.91
N GLY A 229 35.84 7.34 25.98
CA GLY A 229 35.55 7.47 24.54
C GLY A 229 34.73 6.30 23.95
N GLU A 230 34.94 5.07 24.44
CA GLU A 230 34.21 3.89 23.97
C GLU A 230 32.79 3.78 24.55
N LEU A 231 32.60 4.11 25.84
CA LEU A 231 31.29 4.03 26.48
C LEU A 231 30.34 5.11 25.95
N GLN A 232 30.83 6.34 25.76
CA GLN A 232 30.05 7.40 25.12
C GLN A 232 29.73 7.06 23.66
N SER A 233 30.67 6.47 22.91
CA SER A 233 30.44 6.04 21.52
C SER A 233 29.39 4.93 21.41
N ALA A 234 29.44 3.92 22.29
CA ALA A 234 28.47 2.83 22.33
C ALA A 234 27.06 3.34 22.71
N GLN A 235 26.96 4.26 23.67
CA GLN A 235 25.69 4.84 24.12
C GLN A 235 25.09 5.77 23.05
N ASN A 236 25.90 6.59 22.38
CA ASN A 236 25.45 7.41 21.24
C ASN A 236 25.01 6.55 20.05
N LYS A 237 25.69 5.42 19.80
CA LYS A 237 25.35 4.46 18.75
C LYS A 237 24.07 3.69 19.06
N PHE A 238 23.81 3.36 20.33
CA PHE A 238 22.55 2.74 20.76
C PHE A 238 21.36 3.68 20.59
N ILE A 239 21.49 4.94 21.03
CA ILE A 239 20.45 5.97 20.86
C ILE A 239 20.14 6.18 19.37
N LYS A 240 21.18 6.24 18.52
CA LYS A 240 21.00 6.42 17.06
C LYS A 240 20.31 5.23 16.38
N ASN A 241 20.38 4.04 16.96
CA ASN A 241 19.82 2.82 16.38
C ASN A 241 18.43 2.46 16.96
N TRP A 242 17.92 3.18 17.95
CA TRP A 242 16.56 2.94 18.42
C TRP A 242 15.52 3.45 17.40
N CYS A 243 14.41 2.73 17.23
CA CYS A 243 13.24 3.21 16.49
C CYS A 243 12.13 3.55 17.48
N THR A 244 11.65 4.80 17.48
CA THR A 244 10.58 5.29 18.37
C THR A 244 9.22 4.66 18.02
N GLU A 245 8.93 4.52 16.73
CA GLU A 245 7.66 3.98 16.23
C GLU A 245 7.53 2.48 16.51
N CYS A 246 8.52 1.69 16.09
CA CYS A 246 8.51 0.24 16.24
C CYS A 246 8.99 -0.24 17.61
N LYS A 247 9.59 0.63 18.43
CA LYS A 247 10.15 0.32 19.77
C LYS A 247 11.14 -0.86 19.75
N ILE A 248 11.99 -0.91 18.73
CA ILE A 248 13.05 -1.91 18.58
C ILE A 248 14.43 -1.26 18.37
N ALA A 249 15.48 -1.98 18.77
CA ALA A 249 16.84 -1.65 18.38
C ALA A 249 17.06 -2.08 16.92
N ARG A 250 17.32 -1.11 16.03
CA ARG A 250 17.52 -1.34 14.60
C ARG A 250 18.83 -2.09 14.36
N PRO A 251 18.80 -3.26 13.70
CA PRO A 251 20.00 -3.91 13.18
C PRO A 251 20.80 -2.98 12.25
N PRO A 252 22.11 -3.21 12.07
CA PRO A 252 22.93 -2.45 11.13
C PRO A 252 22.29 -2.41 9.73
N ARG A 253 22.29 -1.23 9.11
CA ARG A 253 21.70 -0.96 7.79
C ARG A 253 20.18 -1.14 7.71
N SER A 254 19.45 -1.18 8.83
CA SER A 254 17.98 -1.14 8.81
C SER A 254 17.45 0.28 9.01
N GLY A 255 16.26 0.55 8.49
CA GLY A 255 15.59 1.84 8.60
C GLY A 255 14.09 1.67 8.81
N HIS A 256 13.46 2.66 9.43
CA HIS A 256 12.00 2.72 9.55
C HIS A 256 11.44 3.34 8.27
N CYS A 257 10.62 2.59 7.54
CA CYS A 257 9.89 3.12 6.40
C CYS A 257 8.57 3.71 6.90
N ARG A 258 8.43 5.04 6.84
CA ARG A 258 7.19 5.73 7.24
C ARG A 258 5.98 5.28 6.44
N ILE A 259 6.20 4.95 5.17
CA ILE A 259 5.14 4.42 4.30
C ILE A 259 4.74 3.04 4.80
N CYS A 260 5.64 2.08 4.93
CA CYS A 260 5.30 0.74 5.43
C CYS A 260 4.97 0.67 6.94
N ALA A 261 5.08 1.77 7.67
CA ALA A 261 4.98 1.86 9.14
C ALA A 261 5.78 0.77 9.89
N SER A 262 6.90 0.32 9.31
CA SER A 262 7.65 -0.85 9.78
C SER A 262 9.15 -0.66 9.58
N CYS A 263 9.95 -1.26 10.44
CA CYS A 263 11.38 -1.38 10.23
C CYS A 263 11.69 -2.43 9.18
N VAL A 264 12.58 -2.08 8.25
CA VAL A 264 12.97 -2.92 7.10
C VAL A 264 14.48 -3.08 7.10
N GLN A 265 14.95 -4.32 6.91
CA GLN A 265 16.36 -4.63 6.80
C GLN A 265 16.93 -4.13 5.46
N ARG A 266 18.13 -3.53 5.47
CA ARG A 266 18.77 -2.96 4.26
C ARG A 266 17.87 -1.96 3.53
N LEU A 267 17.09 -1.16 4.28
CA LEU A 267 16.23 -0.13 3.70
C LEU A 267 17.09 0.88 2.93
N ASP A 268 16.86 0.96 1.62
CA ASP A 268 17.42 1.98 0.75
C ASP A 268 16.36 3.05 0.46
N HIS A 269 15.30 2.67 -0.25
CA HIS A 269 14.13 3.51 -0.52
C HIS A 269 12.86 2.67 -0.56
N HIS A 270 11.70 3.32 -0.45
CA HIS A 270 10.41 2.70 -0.70
C HIS A 270 10.05 2.86 -2.17
N CYS A 271 9.96 1.76 -2.91
CA CYS A 271 9.52 1.77 -4.30
C CYS A 271 7.98 1.74 -4.35
N VAL A 272 7.38 2.79 -4.93
CA VAL A 272 5.93 2.90 -5.13
C VAL A 272 5.43 2.19 -6.40
N TRP A 273 6.36 1.76 -7.26
CA TRP A 273 6.10 1.10 -8.55
C TRP A 273 5.90 -0.41 -8.35
#